data_AF-A0AAD5BRE0-F1
#
_entry.id   AF-A0AAD5BRE0-F1
#
_cell.length_a   1.000
_cell.length_b   1.000
_cell.length_c   1.000
_cell.angle_alpha   90.00
_cell.angle_beta   90.00
_cell.angle_gamma   90.00
#
_symmetry.space_group_name_H-M   'P 1'
#
loop_
_entity.id
_entity.type
_entity.pdbx_description
1 polymer ?
#
loop_
_entity_poly.entity_id
_entity_poly.type
_entity_poly.pdbx_seq_one_letter_code
_entity_poly.pdbx_strand_id
1 'polypeptide(L)'
;MVYVRESHVEKMGKVEDVSYEILNVLEFNSTRKRQSVVCRYNDGRLVLYCKGADSVIYERLGGGNNEIKKITRVHMEQYGEAGLRTLCLAYKDISPDMYESWNEKFMQAKSCLRDREKKLDE
;
A
#
# COMPACT_ATOMS: atom_id res chain seq x y z
N MET A 1 0.14 5.91 -16.78
CA MET A 1 1.30 5.07 -16.41
C MET A 1 2.30 5.93 -15.67
N VAL A 2 2.97 5.37 -14.66
CA VAL A 2 4.06 5.98 -13.91
C VAL A 2 5.33 5.19 -14.22
N TYR A 3 6.45 5.86 -14.46
CA TYR A 3 7.75 5.22 -14.65
C TYR A 3 8.55 5.38 -13.35
N VAL A 4 8.99 4.26 -12.80
CA VAL A 4 9.80 4.22 -11.59
C VAL A 4 11.15 3.66 -11.96
N ARG A 5 12.20 4.37 -11.55
CA ARG A 5 13.57 3.95 -11.74
C ARG A 5 13.94 2.94 -10.66
N GLU A 6 14.04 1.67 -11.03
CA GLU A 6 14.36 0.60 -10.10
C GLU A 6 15.84 0.23 -10.18
N SER A 7 16.46 0.07 -9.02
CA SER A 7 17.79 -0.50 -8.88
C SER A 7 17.67 -1.83 -8.15
N HIS A 8 17.69 -2.93 -8.90
CA HIS A 8 17.70 -4.26 -8.28
C HIS A 8 19.10 -4.59 -7.78
N VAL A 9 19.25 -4.78 -6.47
CA VAL A 9 20.50 -5.24 -5.85
C VAL A 9 20.94 -6.58 -6.46
N GLU A 10 19.98 -7.44 -6.81
CA GLU A 10 20.20 -8.76 -7.44
C GLU A 10 20.70 -8.68 -8.89
N LYS A 11 20.46 -7.57 -9.61
CA LYS A 11 20.92 -7.37 -11.00
C LYS A 11 22.19 -6.51 -11.09
N MET A 12 23.10 -6.61 -10.10
CA MET A 12 24.34 -5.82 -10.05
C MET A 12 24.11 -4.30 -10.18
N GLY A 13 23.02 -3.78 -9.62
CA GLY A 13 22.73 -2.34 -9.67
C GLY A 13 22.36 -1.83 -11.06
N LYS A 14 21.99 -2.71 -12.00
CA LYS A 14 21.45 -2.29 -13.29
C LYS A 14 20.15 -1.53 -13.04
N VAL A 15 20.18 -0.25 -13.38
CA VAL A 15 19.06 0.67 -13.23
C VAL A 15 18.17 0.51 -14.46
N GLU A 16 16.89 0.23 -14.25
CA GLU A 16 15.91 0.15 -15.32
C GLU A 16 14.68 0.99 -14.98
N ASP A 17 14.13 1.67 -15.99
CA ASP A 17 12.87 2.41 -15.84
C ASP A 17 11.72 1.43 -16.07
N VAL A 18 10.99 1.12 -15.00
CA VAL A 18 9.86 0.17 -15.01
C VAL A 18 8.56 0.95 -15.05
N SER A 19 7.66 0.58 -15.96
CA SER A 19 6.34 1.20 -16.05
C SER A 19 5.32 0.48 -15.17
N TYR A 20 4.51 1.30 -14.51
CA TYR A 20 3.42 0.90 -13.64
C TYR A 20 2.12 1.55 -14.07
N GLU A 21 1.07 0.76 -14.20
CA GLU A 21 -0.28 1.28 -14.36
C GLU A 21 -0.90 1.44 -12.96
N ILE A 22 -1.31 2.66 -12.60
CA ILE A 22 -2.04 2.91 -11.36
C ILE A 22 -3.52 2.69 -11.65
N LEU A 23 -4.10 1.68 -11.02
CA LEU A 23 -5.51 1.31 -11.22
C LEU A 23 -6.42 2.09 -10.28
N ASN A 24 -6.06 2.15 -8.99
CA ASN A 24 -6.83 2.87 -7.98
C ASN A 24 -5.89 3.58 -7.02
N VAL A 25 -6.33 4.77 -6.58
CA VAL A 25 -5.73 5.51 -5.48
C VAL A 25 -6.75 5.60 -4.37
N LEU A 26 -6.42 5.05 -3.20
CA LEU A 26 -7.19 5.20 -1.98
C LEU A 26 -6.53 6.29 -1.16
N GLU A 27 -7.06 7.50 -1.28
CA GLU A 27 -6.48 8.70 -0.69
C GLU A 27 -6.31 8.61 0.83
N PHE A 28 -5.38 9.41 1.33
CA PHE A 28 -5.25 9.62 2.77
C PHE A 28 -6.48 10.33 3.30
N ASN A 29 -7.02 9.85 4.42
CA ASN A 29 -7.95 10.61 5.25
C ASN A 29 -7.58 10.44 6.73
N SER A 30 -8.01 11.39 7.58
CA SER A 30 -7.70 11.42 9.01
C SER A 30 -8.29 10.24 9.79
N THR A 31 -9.38 9.66 9.29
CA THR A 31 -10.04 8.49 9.86
C THR A 31 -9.21 7.22 9.64
N ARG A 32 -8.76 6.96 8.41
CA ARG A 32 -8.00 5.78 8.01
C ARG A 32 -6.52 5.88 8.38
N LYS A 33 -5.95 7.09 8.44
CA LYS A 33 -4.52 7.39 8.72
C LYS A 33 -3.53 6.58 7.86
N ARG A 34 -3.96 6.25 6.63
CA ARG A 34 -3.18 5.51 5.64
C ARG A 34 -3.61 5.91 4.23
N GLN A 35 -2.71 5.72 3.28
CA GLN A 35 -2.96 5.88 1.84
C GLN A 35 -2.53 4.59 1.15
N SER A 36 -3.27 4.18 0.12
CA SER A 36 -2.94 2.99 -0.65
C SER A 36 -3.07 3.24 -2.14
N VAL A 37 -2.33 2.46 -2.92
CA VAL A 37 -2.45 2.42 -4.38
C VAL A 37 -2.50 0.97 -4.83
N VAL A 38 -3.35 0.69 -5.81
CA VAL A 38 -3.33 -0.57 -6.55
C VAL A 38 -2.60 -0.33 -7.87
N CYS A 39 -1.56 -1.11 -8.12
CA CYS A 39 -0.71 -0.98 -9.29
C CYS A 39 -0.71 -2.29 -10.09
N ARG A 40 -0.61 -2.17 -11.42
CA ARG A 40 -0.37 -3.28 -12.33
C ARG A 40 1.01 -3.15 -12.96
N TYR A 41 1.78 -4.21 -12.86
CA TYR A 41 3.08 -4.39 -13.49
C TYR A 41 2.90 -4.78 -14.96
N ASN A 42 3.96 -4.63 -15.76
CA ASN A 42 3.95 -5.00 -17.18
C ASN A 42 3.70 -6.49 -17.43
N ASP A 43 4.02 -7.35 -16.47
CA ASP A 43 3.75 -8.80 -16.52
C ASP A 43 2.32 -9.16 -16.10
N GLY A 44 1.48 -8.16 -15.81
CA GLY A 44 0.11 -8.32 -15.34
C GLY A 44 -0.02 -8.51 -13.82
N ARG A 45 1.10 -8.58 -13.07
CA ARG A 45 1.05 -8.69 -11.61
C ARG A 45 0.37 -7.49 -10.98
N LEU A 46 -0.57 -7.75 -10.09
CA LEU A 46 -1.29 -6.72 -9.33
C LEU A 46 -0.74 -6.64 -7.92
N VAL A 47 -0.39 -5.42 -7.49
CA VAL A 47 0.16 -5.18 -6.16
C VAL A 47 -0.57 -4.02 -5.49
N LEU A 48 -1.05 -4.25 -4.27
CA LEU A 48 -1.53 -3.21 -3.37
C LEU A 48 -0.36 -2.71 -2.54
N TYR A 49 -0.02 -1.44 -2.66
CA TYR A 49 0.90 -0.76 -1.75
C TYR A 49 0.12 0.07 -0.74
N CYS A 50 0.58 0.11 0.50
CA CYS A 50 -0.02 0.90 1.57
C CYS A 50 1.06 1.57 2.42
N LYS A 51 0.88 2.87 2.69
CA LYS A 51 1.69 3.63 3.65
C LYS A 51 0.79 4.26 4.70
N GLY A 52 1.22 4.27 5.96
CA GLY A 52 0.43 4.86 7.04
C GLY A 52 1.11 4.83 8.39
N ALA A 53 0.34 5.19 9.43
CA ALA A 53 0.78 5.04 10.82
C ALA A 53 1.04 3.56 11.15
N ASP A 54 2.05 3.31 11.98
CA ASP A 54 2.44 1.98 12.44
C ASP A 54 1.27 1.19 13.05
N SER A 55 0.57 1.77 14.01
CA SER A 55 -0.64 1.21 14.61
C SER A 55 -1.65 0.70 13.57
N VAL A 56 -1.94 1.51 12.55
CA VAL A 56 -2.91 1.18 11.50
C VAL A 56 -2.41 0.08 10.56
N ILE A 57 -1.12 0.09 10.22
CA ILE A 57 -0.54 -0.91 9.33
C ILE A 57 -0.39 -2.26 10.03
N TYR A 58 0.10 -2.29 11.26
CA TYR A 58 0.35 -3.53 12.01
C TYR A 58 -0.92 -4.34 12.27
N GLU A 59 -2.06 -3.69 12.52
CA GLU A 59 -3.38 -4.34 12.65
C GLU A 59 -3.82 -5.10 11.39
N ARG A 60 -3.25 -4.77 10.23
CA ARG A 60 -3.65 -5.29 8.91
C ARG A 60 -2.61 -6.21 8.28
N LEU A 61 -1.48 -6.44 8.96
CA LEU A 61 -0.48 -7.37 8.48
C LEU A 61 -1.00 -8.81 8.59
N GLY A 62 -0.79 -9.61 7.55
CA GLY A 62 -1.04 -11.06 7.60
C GLY A 62 -0.14 -11.75 8.63
N GLY A 63 -0.41 -13.02 8.94
CA GLY A 63 0.45 -13.82 9.82
C GLY A 63 1.88 -14.03 9.29
N GLY A 64 2.81 -14.43 10.15
CA GLY A 64 4.20 -14.71 9.79
C GLY A 64 5.16 -13.52 9.92
N ASN A 65 6.45 -13.75 9.62
CA ASN A 65 7.53 -12.76 9.71
C ASN A 65 7.59 -12.01 11.06
N ASN A 66 7.28 -12.71 12.16
CA ASN A 66 7.14 -12.11 13.49
C ASN A 66 8.42 -11.40 13.94
N GLU A 67 9.59 -11.94 13.58
CA GLU A 67 10.88 -11.34 13.95
C GLU A 67 11.10 -9.99 13.24
N ILE A 68 10.88 -9.94 11.92
CA ILE A 68 11.02 -8.70 11.15
C ILE A 68 10.02 -7.64 11.65
N LYS A 69 8.78 -8.05 11.96
CA LYS A 69 7.78 -7.15 12.56
C LYS A 69 8.25 -6.60 13.90
N LYS A 70 8.81 -7.45 14.76
CA LYS A 70 9.31 -7.02 16.07
C LYS A 70 10.47 -6.03 15.95
N ILE A 71 11.47 -6.35 15.13
CA ILE A 71 12.62 -5.48 14.88
C ILE A 71 12.17 -4.14 14.30
N THR A 72 11.30 -4.17 13.29
CA THR A 72 10.78 -2.94 12.65
C THR A 72 10.02 -2.08 13.66
N ARG A 73 9.25 -2.68 14.57
CA ARG A 73 8.53 -1.95 15.62
C ARG A 73 9.49 -1.21 16.57
N VAL A 74 10.55 -1.87 17.00
CA VAL A 74 11.58 -1.26 17.85
C VAL A 74 12.22 -0.05 17.16
N HIS A 75 12.59 -0.16 15.88
CA HIS A 75 13.16 0.97 15.14
C HIS A 75 12.15 2.12 14.98
N MET A 76 10.88 1.81 14.74
CA MET A 76 9.83 2.83 14.64
C MET A 76 9.66 3.60 15.95
N GLU A 77 9.69 2.91 17.10
CA GLU A 77 9.65 3.53 18.43
C GLU A 77 10.88 4.44 18.64
N GLN A 78 12.09 3.96 18.35
CA GLN A 78 13.32 4.75 18.45
C GLN A 78 13.31 6.01 17.57
N TYR A 79 12.83 5.89 16.33
CA TYR A 79 12.71 7.04 15.43
C TYR A 79 11.66 8.04 15.92
N GLY A 80 10.56 7.56 16.51
CA GLY A 80 9.56 8.41 17.16
C GLY A 80 10.12 9.17 18.35
N GLU A 81 10.91 8.52 19.21
CA GLU A 81 11.61 9.14 20.35
C GLU A 81 12.60 10.22 19.89
N ALA A 82 13.25 10.02 18.74
CA ALA A 82 14.12 11.00 18.11
C ALA A 82 13.37 12.15 17.40
N GLY A 83 12.04 12.16 17.43
CA GLY A 83 11.21 13.20 16.80
C GLY A 83 11.10 13.09 15.28
N LEU A 84 11.46 11.94 14.69
CA LEU A 84 11.37 11.71 13.25
C LEU A 84 9.93 11.40 12.84
N ARG A 85 9.54 11.89 11.66
CA ARG A 85 8.28 11.50 11.05
C ARG A 85 8.44 10.15 10.36
N THR A 86 7.84 9.13 10.96
CA THR A 86 7.90 7.75 10.47
C THR A 86 6.61 7.32 9.79
N LEU A 87 6.72 6.51 8.73
CA LEU A 87 5.60 5.81 8.12
C LEU A 87 5.95 4.33 7.99
N CYS A 88 4.97 3.46 8.24
CA CYS A 88 5.06 2.05 7.89
C CYS A 88 4.60 1.84 6.45
N LEU A 89 5.36 1.06 5.69
CA LEU A 89 5.01 0.64 4.35
C LEU A 89 4.74 -0.87 4.36
N ALA A 90 3.68 -1.28 3.68
CA ALA A 90 3.33 -2.67 3.46
C ALA A 90 2.86 -2.86 2.03
N TYR A 91 3.00 -4.08 1.52
CA TYR A 91 2.46 -4.44 0.22
C TYR A 91 1.80 -5.82 0.27
N LYS A 92 0.94 -6.09 -0.71
CA LYS A 92 0.34 -7.39 -0.91
C LYS A 92 0.11 -7.63 -2.41
N ASP A 93 0.55 -8.77 -2.90
CA ASP A 93 0.13 -9.26 -4.21
C ASP A 93 -1.35 -9.66 -4.17
N ILE A 94 -2.12 -9.21 -5.14
CA ILE A 94 -3.55 -9.50 -5.25
C ILE A 94 -3.82 -10.27 -6.53
N SER A 95 -4.73 -11.25 -6.48
CA SER A 95 -5.14 -11.95 -7.69
C SER A 95 -6.07 -11.09 -8.55
N PRO A 96 -6.11 -11.31 -9.88
CA PRO A 96 -7.05 -10.63 -10.76
C PRO A 96 -8.51 -10.74 -10.30
N ASP A 97 -8.96 -11.93 -9.91
CA ASP A 97 -10.35 -12.16 -9.45
C ASP A 97 -10.69 -11.39 -8.17
N MET A 98 -9.73 -11.32 -7.23
CA MET A 98 -9.88 -10.55 -6.00
C MET A 98 -9.95 -9.05 -6.30
N TYR A 99 -9.11 -8.58 -7.21
CA TYR A 99 -9.11 -7.19 -7.64
C TYR A 99 -10.43 -6.81 -8.32
N GLU A 100 -10.92 -7.62 -9.26
CA GLU A 100 -12.16 -7.33 -10.00
C GLU A 100 -13.35 -7.22 -9.04
N SER A 101 -13.52 -8.24 -8.19
CA SER A 101 -14.58 -8.29 -7.17
C SER A 101 -14.53 -7.10 -6.19
N TRP A 102 -13.33 -6.63 -5.86
CA TRP A 102 -13.13 -5.46 -5.00
C TRP A 102 -13.40 -4.15 -5.75
N ASN A 103 -12.93 -4.04 -7.00
CA ASN A 103 -13.03 -2.83 -7.80
C ASN A 103 -14.49 -2.51 -8.16
N GLU A 104 -15.33 -3.53 -8.39
CA GLU A 104 -16.77 -3.34 -8.55
C GLU A 104 -17.39 -2.60 -7.34
N LYS A 105 -17.08 -3.07 -6.13
CA LYS A 105 -17.56 -2.44 -4.89
C LYS A 105 -16.99 -1.04 -4.72
N PHE A 106 -15.70 -0.85 -5.02
CA PHE A 106 -15.05 0.45 -4.97
C PHE A 106 -15.70 1.46 -5.93
N MET A 107 -16.02 1.06 -7.16
CA MET A 107 -16.67 1.91 -8.15
C MET A 107 -18.12 2.26 -7.75
N GLN A 108 -18.84 1.30 -7.15
CA GLN A 108 -20.17 1.56 -6.57
C GLN A 108 -20.09 2.58 -5.42
N ALA A 109 -19.14 2.41 -4.50
CA ALA A 109 -18.92 3.35 -3.40
C ALA A 109 -18.54 4.75 -3.92
N LYS A 110 -17.63 4.81 -4.89
CA LYS A 110 -17.14 6.07 -5.49
C LYS A 110 -18.22 6.84 -6.24
N SER A 111 -19.14 6.15 -6.90
CA SER A 111 -20.26 6.77 -7.64
C SER A 111 -21.42 7.20 -6.74
N CYS A 112 -21.41 6.84 -5.46
CA CYS A 112 -22.49 7.19 -4.54
C CYS A 112 -22.48 8.69 -4.19
N LEU A 113 -23.63 9.34 -4.30
CA LEU A 113 -23.81 10.77 -3.99
C LEU A 113 -23.94 11.05 -2.48
N ARG A 114 -24.31 10.05 -1.68
CA ARG A 114 -24.50 10.15 -0.22
C ARG A 114 -23.55 9.19 0.49
N ASP A 115 -22.97 9.65 1.61
CA ASP A 115 -22.07 8.87 2.47
C ASP A 115 -20.87 8.25 1.74
N ARG A 116 -20.41 8.89 0.66
CA ARG A 116 -19.32 8.41 -0.19
C ARG A 116 -18.05 8.10 0.61
N GLU A 117 -17.66 9.00 1.50
CA GLU A 117 -16.44 8.82 2.32
C GLU A 117 -16.55 7.61 3.23
N LYS A 118 -17.69 7.42 3.87
CA LYS A 118 -17.94 6.26 4.73
C LYS A 118 -17.92 4.96 3.94
N LYS A 119 -18.56 4.92 2.76
CA LYS A 119 -18.59 3.75 1.87
C LYS A 119 -17.22 3.40 1.27
N LEU A 120 -16.33 4.38 1.12
CA LEU A 120 -14.96 4.15 0.66
C LEU A 120 -14.04 3.65 1.79
N ASP A 121 -14.43 3.88 3.04
CA ASP A 121 -13.69 3.46 4.22
C ASP A 121 -14.07 2.03 4.69
N GLU A 122 -15.30 1.59 4.39
CA GLU A 122 -15.85 0.23 4.61
C GLU A 122 -15.33 -0.80 3.59
#